data_AF-A0A3A4ZJ67-F1
#
_entry.id   AF-A0A3A4ZJ67-F1
#
_cell.length_a   1.000
_cell.length_b   1.000
_cell.length_c   1.000
_cell.angle_alpha   90.00
_cell.angle_beta   90.00
_cell.angle_gamma   90.00
#
_symmetry.space_group_name_H-M   'P 1'
#
loop_
_entity.id
_entity.type
_entity.pdbx_description
1 polymer ?
#
loop_
_entity_poly.entity_id
_entity_poly.type
_entity_poly.pdbx_seq_one_letter_code
_entity_poly.pdbx_strand_id
1 'polypeptide(L)'
;MTTKWFKAKNYGWGWYPATWHGWVVTLVFVLLIIFSSYRVEANSHFVSDSLLNIIPQNVLLVMLLIAICYKKGERPEWRWRGKRIKF
;
A
#
# COMPACT_ATOMS: atom_id res chain seq x y z
N MET A 1 2.17 23.97 8.21
CA MET A 1 1.44 23.10 7.26
C MET A 1 1.92 21.68 7.47
N THR A 2 1.19 20.85 8.23
CA THR A 2 1.61 19.47 8.51
C THR A 2 1.40 18.60 7.27
N THR A 3 2.46 18.38 6.50
CA THR A 3 2.46 17.54 5.30
C THR A 3 2.11 16.09 5.65
N LYS A 4 0.85 15.71 5.44
CA LYS A 4 0.34 14.34 5.57
C LYS A 4 1.08 13.43 4.57
N TRP A 5 1.52 12.24 5.01
CA TRP A 5 2.35 11.36 4.16
C TRP A 5 1.55 10.72 3.01
N PHE A 6 0.29 10.42 3.31
CA PHE A 6 -0.68 9.89 2.37
C PHE A 6 -1.89 10.82 2.32
N LYS A 7 -2.23 11.34 1.14
CA LYS A 7 -3.43 12.16 0.94
C LYS A 7 -4.58 11.29 0.48
N ALA A 8 -5.78 11.62 0.97
CA ALA A 8 -7.00 10.98 0.48
C ALA A 8 -7.30 11.49 -0.93
N LYS A 9 -7.73 10.60 -1.82
CA LYS A 9 -8.13 10.98 -3.18
C LYS A 9 -9.38 11.86 -3.12
N ASN A 10 -9.42 12.95 -3.91
CA ASN A 10 -10.58 13.85 -3.95
C ASN A 10 -11.82 13.24 -4.64
N TYR A 11 -11.63 12.13 -5.35
CA TYR A 11 -12.67 11.37 -6.03
C TYR A 11 -12.49 9.88 -5.68
N GLY A 12 -13.52 9.28 -5.11
CA GLY A 12 -13.56 7.86 -4.74
C GLY A 12 -12.93 7.56 -3.37
N TRP A 13 -12.48 6.32 -3.20
CA TRP A 13 -11.86 5.82 -1.96
C TRP A 13 -10.40 5.45 -2.18
N GLY A 14 -9.56 5.77 -1.21
CA GLY A 14 -8.16 5.37 -1.19
C GLY A 14 -7.18 6.52 -0.93
N TRP A 15 -5.91 6.15 -0.92
CA TRP A 15 -4.79 7.05 -0.62
C TRP A 15 -3.78 7.05 -1.75
N TYR A 16 -3.09 8.17 -1.91
CA TYR A 16 -1.91 8.25 -2.75
C TYR A 16 -0.75 8.87 -1.96
N PRO A 17 0.50 8.41 -2.19
CA PRO A 17 1.66 8.98 -1.53
C PRO A 17 1.83 10.44 -1.95
N ALA A 18 1.76 11.35 -0.99
CA ALA A 18 1.89 12.78 -1.23
C ALA A 18 3.25 13.33 -0.77
N THR A 19 4.02 12.54 -0.02
CA THR A 19 5.36 12.89 0.46
C THR A 19 6.37 11.81 0.09
N TRP A 20 7.65 12.20 0.13
CA TRP A 20 8.78 11.27 -0.04
C TRP A 20 8.69 10.05 0.89
N HIS A 21 8.23 10.25 2.12
CA HIS A 21 8.06 9.15 3.06
C HIS A 21 6.96 8.15 2.66
N GLY A 22 5.87 8.64 2.08
CA GLY A 22 4.83 7.77 1.52
C GLY A 22 5.36 6.94 0.36
N TRP A 23 6.16 7.57 -0.52
CA TRP A 23 6.86 6.87 -1.59
C TRP A 23 7.85 5.83 -1.10
N VAL A 24 8.63 6.12 -0.07
CA VAL A 24 9.55 5.15 0.56
C VAL A 24 8.79 3.94 1.08
N VAL A 25 7.66 4.13 1.77
CA VAL A 25 6.82 3.02 2.26
C VAL A 25 6.28 2.18 1.10
N THR A 26 5.80 2.82 0.04
CA THR A 26 5.32 2.14 -1.17
C THR A 26 6.45 1.35 -1.85
N LEU A 27 7.64 1.94 -1.98
CA LEU A 27 8.81 1.28 -2.56
C LEU A 27 9.24 0.07 -1.74
N VAL A 28 9.32 0.20 -0.41
CA VAL A 28 9.64 -0.91 0.49
C VAL A 28 8.62 -2.04 0.33
N PHE A 29 7.33 -1.73 0.23
CA PHE A 29 6.30 -2.73 -0.01
C PHE A 29 6.48 -3.46 -1.35
N VAL A 30 6.74 -2.73 -2.44
CA VAL A 30 7.00 -3.33 -3.76
C VAL A 30 8.24 -4.22 -3.71
N LEU A 31 9.33 -3.75 -3.10
CA LEU A 31 10.57 -4.51 -2.95
C LEU A 31 10.36 -5.78 -2.13
N LEU A 32 9.56 -5.72 -1.07
CA LEU A 32 9.25 -6.90 -0.27
C LEU A 32 8.42 -7.93 -1.03
N ILE A 33 7.46 -7.51 -1.86
CA ILE A 33 6.72 -8.42 -2.75
C ILE A 33 7.67 -9.10 -3.72
N ILE A 34 8.54 -8.33 -4.38
CA ILE A 34 9.53 -8.87 -5.32
C ILE A 34 10.46 -9.87 -4.60
N PHE A 35 10.93 -9.52 -3.41
CA PHE A 35 11.78 -10.38 -2.60
C PHE A 35 11.08 -11.67 -2.18
N SER A 36 9.80 -11.60 -1.79
CA SER A 36 8.97 -12.78 -1.52
C SER A 36 8.86 -13.70 -2.74
N SER A 37 8.67 -13.14 -3.95
CA SER A 37 8.63 -13.93 -5.19
C SER A 37 9.97 -14.61 -5.49
N TYR A 38 11.09 -13.88 -5.39
CA TYR A 38 12.44 -14.46 -5.55
C TYR A 38 12.73 -15.58 -4.55
N ARG A 39 12.27 -15.42 -3.29
CA ARG A 39 12.46 -16.44 -2.25
C ARG A 39 11.72 -17.74 -2.55
N VAL A 40 10.54 -17.67 -3.16
CA VAL A 40 9.79 -18.86 -3.55
C VAL A 40 10.44 -19.55 -4.73
N GLU A 41 10.87 -18.80 -5.75
CA GLU A 41 11.60 -19.38 -6.88
C GLU A 41 12.85 -20.16 -6.42
N ALA A 42 13.61 -19.59 -5.48
CA ALA A 42 14.81 -20.21 -4.92
C ALA A 42 14.57 -21.46 -4.02
N ASN A 43 13.35 -21.67 -3.50
CA ASN A 43 13.02 -22.79 -2.60
C ASN A 43 12.13 -23.86 -3.26
N SER A 44 11.96 -23.80 -4.59
CA SER A 44 11.03 -24.63 -5.34
C SER A 44 11.44 -26.11 -5.39
N HIS A 45 10.99 -26.90 -4.41
CA HIS A 45 10.86 -28.37 -4.54
C HIS A 45 9.38 -28.80 -4.67
N PHE A 46 8.42 -28.04 -4.11
CA PHE A 46 6.97 -28.28 -4.27
C PHE A 46 6.16 -26.98 -4.21
N VAL A 47 5.32 -26.75 -5.23
CA VAL A 47 4.52 -25.52 -5.41
C VAL A 47 3.48 -25.32 -4.29
N SER A 48 2.97 -26.41 -3.71
CA SER A 48 1.89 -26.37 -2.72
C SER A 48 2.32 -25.80 -1.35
N ASP A 49 3.54 -26.12 -0.89
CA ASP A 49 4.08 -25.60 0.39
C ASP A 49 4.48 -24.13 0.28
N SER A 50 5.00 -23.72 -0.88
CA SER A 50 5.41 -22.34 -1.12
C SER A 50 4.23 -21.35 -1.07
N LEU A 51 3.05 -21.74 -1.57
CA LEU A 51 1.86 -20.89 -1.55
C LEU A 51 1.33 -20.67 -0.12
N LEU A 52 1.31 -21.72 0.71
CA LEU A 52 0.84 -21.62 2.10
C LEU A 52 1.72 -20.70 2.96
N ASN A 53 3.01 -20.57 2.62
CA ASN A 53 3.93 -19.69 3.36
C ASN A 53 3.91 -18.25 2.83
N ILE A 54 3.77 -18.05 1.52
CA ILE A 54 3.74 -16.72 0.89
C ILE A 54 2.47 -15.93 1.23
N ILE A 55 1.31 -16.60 1.25
CA ILE A 55 0.01 -15.92 1.43
C ILE A 55 -0.08 -15.19 2.78
N PRO A 56 0.17 -15.83 3.94
CA PRO A 56 0.08 -15.14 5.23
C PRO A 56 1.11 -14.02 5.35
N GLN A 57 2.32 -14.21 4.82
CA GLN A 57 3.33 -13.14 4.79
C GLN A 57 2.85 -11.93 3.98
N ASN A 58 2.35 -12.13 2.76
CA ASN A 58 1.85 -11.02 1.93
C ASN A 58 0.65 -10.31 2.57
N VAL A 59 -0.27 -11.06 3.17
CA VAL A 59 -1.41 -10.50 3.89
C VAL A 59 -0.95 -9.64 5.08
N LEU A 60 0.05 -10.10 5.84
CA LEU A 60 0.65 -9.31 6.92
C LEU A 60 1.30 -8.02 6.40
N LEU A 61 2.01 -8.07 5.28
CA LEU A 61 2.61 -6.89 4.66
C LEU A 61 1.54 -5.88 4.21
N VAL A 62 0.46 -6.35 3.59
CA VAL A 62 -0.67 -5.50 3.18
C VAL A 62 -1.33 -4.88 4.41
N MET A 63 -1.57 -5.65 5.47
CA MET A 63 -2.12 -5.11 6.72
C MET A 63 -1.20 -4.06 7.35
N LEU A 64 0.11 -4.29 7.36
CA LEU A 64 1.09 -3.33 7.86
C LEU A 64 1.07 -2.04 7.04
N LEU A 65 1.03 -2.15 5.71
CA LEU A 65 0.92 -0.99 4.82
C LEU A 65 -0.37 -0.21 5.09
N ILE A 66 -1.51 -0.89 5.21
CA ILE A 66 -2.80 -0.27 5.52
C ILE A 66 -2.75 0.42 6.88
N ALA A 67 -2.16 -0.21 7.90
CA ALA A 67 -2.01 0.37 9.24
C ALA A 67 -1.14 1.63 9.22
N ILE A 68 -0.05 1.63 8.44
CA ILE A 68 0.81 2.81 8.25
C ILE A 68 0.04 3.92 7.52
N CYS A 69 -0.68 3.58 6.46
CA CYS A 69 -1.55 4.50 5.73
C CYS A 69 -2.63 5.09 6.63
N TYR A 70 -3.23 4.31 7.53
CA TYR A 70 -4.24 4.79 8.47
C TYR A 70 -3.65 5.69 9.57
N LYS A 71 -2.46 5.35 10.08
CA LYS A 71 -1.82 6.08 11.19
C LYS A 71 -1.16 7.39 10.74
N LYS A 72 -0.64 7.45 9.50
CA LYS A 72 0.08 8.61 8.94
C LYS A 72 -0.61 9.31 7.77
N GLY A 73 -1.70 8.73 7.26
CA GLY A 73 -2.51 9.31 6.20
C GLY A 73 -3.67 10.15 6.71
N GLU A 74 -4.31 10.86 5.79
CA GLU A 74 -5.62 11.46 6.06
C GLU A 74 -6.66 10.37 6.31
N ARG A 75 -7.64 10.68 7.17
CA ARG A 75 -8.79 9.79 7.39
C ARG A 75 -9.38 9.47 6.01
N PRO A 76 -9.64 8.19 5.69
CA PRO A 76 -10.25 7.83 4.43
C PRO A 76 -11.65 8.42 4.41
N GLU A 77 -11.79 9.55 3.76
CA GLU A 77 -13.08 10.16 3.53
C GLU A 77 -13.47 9.86 2.10
N TRP A 78 -14.62 9.22 1.95
CA TRP A 78 -15.24 9.08 0.65
C TRP A 78 -15.65 10.47 0.17
N ARG A 79 -14.86 11.05 -0.74
CA ARG A 79 -15.08 12.40 -1.27
C ARG A 79 -15.48 12.32 -2.74
N TRP A 80 -16.65 12.87 -3.06
CA TRP A 80 -17.07 13.18 -4.43
C TRP A 80 -17.00 14.69 -4.63
N ARG A 81 -15.81 15.29 -4.50
CA ARG A 81 -15.68 16.76 -4.57
C ARG A 81 -15.61 17.19 -6.04
N GLY A 82 -16.76 17.17 -6.72
CA GLY A 82 -16.94 17.76 -8.04
C GLY A 82 -16.49 19.22 -8.00
N LYS A 83 -15.42 19.55 -8.73
CA LYS A 83 -15.09 20.96 -8.97
C LYS A 83 -16.31 21.57 -9.66
N ARG A 84 -17.01 22.50 -8.98
CA ARG A 84 -17.92 23.41 -9.68
C ARG A 84 -17.07 24.17 -10.69
N ILE A 85 -17.17 23.78 -11.95
CA ILE A 85 -16.67 24.56 -13.07
C ILE A 85 -17.51 25.83 -13.04
N LYS A 86 -16.91 26.93 -12.60
CA LYS A 86 -17.53 28.25 -12.77
C LYS A 86 -17.26 28.64 -14.22
N PHE A 87 -18.33 28.67 -15.01
CA PHE A 87 -18.35 29.33 -16.31
C PHE A 87 -18.22 30.85 -16.11
#